data_AF-A0A7S0N5X0-F1
#
_entry.id   AF-A0A7S0N5X0-F1
#
_cell.length_a   1.000
_cell.length_b   1.000
_cell.length_c   1.000
_cell.angle_alpha   90.00
_cell.angle_beta   90.00
_cell.angle_gamma   90.00
#
_symmetry.space_group_name_H-M   'P 1'
#
loop_
_entity.id
_entity.type
_entity.pdbx_description
1 polymer ?
#
loop_
_entity_poly.entity_id
_entity_poly.type
_entity_poly.pdbx_seq_one_letter_code
_entity_poly.pdbx_strand_id
1 'polypeptide(L)'
;RRATDPALRAAPLRARTFPDFKTSLTMDCAFRAGPSPVEIWSGPIKGLPRMREKLSEYAPPHPAGIWPLSANILDPIRASIVCEGPAQIVQVADWFLNPDAEACACGGGGGGGGC
;
A
#
# COMPACT_ATOMS: atom_id res chain seq x y z
N ARG A 1 -11.91 12.58 -36.57
CA ARG A 1 -11.49 11.20 -36.91
C ARG A 1 -10.07 11.03 -36.39
N ARG A 2 -9.89 10.57 -35.14
CA ARG A 2 -8.55 10.25 -34.61
C ARG A 2 -8.13 8.91 -35.20
N ALA A 3 -7.03 8.92 -35.94
CA ALA A 3 -6.39 7.70 -36.41
C ALA A 3 -6.00 6.85 -35.20
N THR A 4 -6.69 5.72 -35.03
CA THR A 4 -6.22 4.62 -34.20
C THR A 4 -4.99 4.05 -34.86
N ASP A 5 -3.83 4.28 -34.27
CA ASP A 5 -2.58 3.63 -34.64
C ASP A 5 -2.76 2.09 -34.49
N PRO A 6 -2.70 1.31 -35.58
CA PRO A 6 -2.86 -0.13 -35.54
C PRO A 6 -1.69 -0.85 -34.80
N ALA A 7 -0.62 -0.15 -34.42
CA ALA A 7 0.49 -0.69 -33.64
C ALA A 7 0.19 -0.85 -32.13
N LEU A 8 -0.95 -0.35 -31.63
CA LEU A 8 -1.42 -0.61 -30.26
C LEU A 8 -2.16 -1.96 -30.13
N ARG A 9 -2.14 -2.80 -31.16
CA ARG A 9 -2.68 -4.16 -31.11
C ARG A 9 -1.74 -5.10 -30.35
N ALA A 10 -2.17 -5.45 -29.14
CA ALA A 10 -1.93 -6.73 -28.51
C ALA A 10 -0.46 -7.18 -28.43
N ALA A 11 0.38 -6.41 -27.73
CA ALA A 11 1.40 -7.08 -26.95
C ALA A 11 0.67 -7.83 -25.81
N PRO A 12 0.75 -9.17 -25.69
CA PRO A 12 0.30 -9.81 -24.47
C PRO A 12 1.04 -9.10 -23.33
N LEU A 13 0.31 -8.70 -22.29
CA LEU A 13 0.89 -8.35 -21.00
C LEU A 13 1.59 -9.62 -20.49
N ARG A 14 2.73 -9.98 -21.11
CA ARG A 14 3.66 -10.99 -20.62
C ARG A 14 3.84 -10.64 -19.18
N ALA A 15 3.56 -11.61 -18.31
CA ALA A 15 3.66 -11.53 -16.87
C ALA A 15 4.87 -10.69 -16.50
N ARG A 16 4.64 -9.39 -16.28
CA ARG A 16 5.59 -8.57 -15.54
C ARG A 16 5.49 -9.18 -14.17
N THR A 17 6.40 -10.10 -13.88
CA THR A 17 6.72 -10.48 -12.52
C THR A 17 7.13 -9.17 -11.86
N PHE A 18 6.19 -8.59 -11.11
CA PHE A 18 6.54 -7.50 -10.20
C PHE A 18 7.60 -8.09 -9.27
N PRO A 19 8.78 -7.49 -9.16
CA PRO A 19 9.78 -7.97 -8.22
C PRO A 19 9.14 -8.07 -6.83
N ASP A 20 9.47 -9.12 -6.08
CA ASP A 20 9.19 -9.19 -4.65
C ASP A 20 10.06 -8.13 -3.97
N PHE A 21 9.65 -6.87 -4.06
CA PHE A 21 10.25 -5.79 -3.30
C PHE A 21 9.78 -5.95 -1.86
N LYS A 22 10.44 -6.85 -1.12
CA LYS A 22 10.36 -6.87 0.33
C LYS A 22 11.34 -5.82 0.84
N THR A 23 10.93 -4.56 0.77
CA THR A 23 11.70 -3.45 1.31
C THR A 23 11.13 -3.10 2.68
N SER A 24 12.00 -3.04 3.69
CA SER A 24 11.67 -2.43 4.98
C SER A 24 12.30 -1.05 5.11
N LEU A 25 11.59 -0.16 5.80
CA LEU A 25 12.06 1.16 6.20
C LEU A 25 11.83 1.29 7.70
N THR A 26 12.83 1.75 8.44
CA THR A 26 12.67 2.13 9.84
C THR A 26 12.60 3.64 9.94
N MET A 27 11.68 4.15 10.74
CA MET A 27 11.52 5.58 11.03
C MET A 27 11.33 5.81 12.52
N ASP A 28 11.93 6.87 13.05
CA ASP A 28 11.73 7.27 14.43
C ASP A 28 10.47 8.14 14.54
N CYS A 29 9.54 7.72 15.40
CA CYS A 29 8.27 8.40 15.57
C CYS A 29 8.09 8.93 17.00
N ALA A 30 7.49 10.11 17.11
CA ALA A 30 7.17 10.80 18.35
C ALA A 30 5.87 10.26 18.97
N PHE A 31 5.94 9.11 19.63
CA PHE A 31 4.81 8.59 20.40
C PHE A 31 4.60 9.36 21.70
N ARG A 32 3.37 9.32 22.23
CA ARG A 32 3.02 9.96 23.52
C ARG A 32 3.81 9.40 24.70
N ALA A 33 4.19 8.12 24.63
CA ALA A 33 5.01 7.46 25.65
C ALA A 33 6.51 7.79 25.54
N GLY A 34 6.92 8.47 24.47
CA GLY A 34 8.30 8.78 24.14
C GLY A 34 8.65 8.36 22.70
N PRO A 35 9.76 8.87 22.14
CA PRO A 35 10.21 8.47 20.81
C PRO A 35 10.48 6.97 20.73
N SER A 36 10.00 6.33 19.67
CA SER A 36 10.24 4.89 19.42
C SER A 36 10.24 4.62 17.91
N PRO A 37 11.07 3.67 17.45
CA PRO A 37 11.14 3.32 16.04
C PRO A 37 9.91 2.53 15.59
N VAL A 38 9.51 2.76 14.34
CA VAL A 38 8.49 1.99 13.63
C VAL A 38 9.12 1.37 12.39
N GLU A 39 8.85 0.09 12.16
CA GLU A 39 9.30 -0.59 10.95
C GLU A 39 8.13 -0.76 9.96
N ILE A 40 8.31 -0.24 8.75
CA ILE A 40 7.35 -0.34 7.66
C ILE A 40 7.86 -1.38 6.67
N TRP A 41 7.10 -2.45 6.49
CA TRP A 41 7.36 -3.50 5.52
C TRP A 41 6.42 -3.35 4.33
N SER A 42 6.98 -3.14 3.14
CA SER A 42 6.22 -3.31 1.91
C SER A 42 5.92 -4.79 1.65
N GLY A 43 4.65 -5.08 1.33
CA GLY A 43 4.26 -6.39 0.84
C GLY A 43 4.29 -6.43 -0.69
N PRO A 44 4.41 -7.63 -1.29
CA PRO A 44 4.41 -7.77 -2.74
C PRO A 44 3.08 -7.33 -3.33
N ILE A 45 3.13 -6.72 -4.52
CA ILE A 45 1.94 -6.37 -5.29
C ILE A 45 1.22 -7.67 -5.65
N LYS A 46 -0.06 -7.76 -5.34
CA LYS A 46 -0.84 -8.97 -5.61
C LYS A 46 -0.95 -9.18 -7.13
N GLY A 47 -0.44 -10.31 -7.63
CA GLY A 47 -0.57 -10.67 -9.03
C GLY A 47 -2.01 -10.95 -9.46
N LEU A 48 -2.30 -10.81 -10.76
CA LEU A 48 -3.61 -11.11 -11.35
C LEU A 48 -4.16 -12.52 -10.98
N PRO A 49 -3.35 -13.60 -10.98
CA PRO A 49 -3.85 -14.92 -10.58
C PRO A 49 -4.37 -14.94 -9.14
N ARG A 50 -3.61 -14.35 -8.21
CA ARG A 50 -3.97 -14.30 -6.79
C ARG A 50 -5.19 -13.41 -6.52
N MET A 51 -5.36 -12.32 -7.28
CA MET A 51 -6.57 -11.51 -7.22
C MET A 51 -7.80 -12.28 -7.69
N ARG A 52 -7.70 -13.05 -8.78
CA ARG A 52 -8.81 -13.88 -9.29
C ARG A 52 -9.19 -14.98 -8.32
N GLU A 53 -8.21 -15.65 -7.72
CA GLU A 53 -8.42 -16.67 -6.68
C GLU A 53 -9.19 -16.09 -5.49
N LYS A 54 -8.76 -14.93 -4.96
CA LYS A 54 -9.48 -14.25 -3.88
C LYS A 54 -10.93 -13.90 -4.23
N LEU A 55 -11.21 -13.45 -5.45
CA LEU A 55 -12.59 -13.17 -5.86
C LEU A 55 -13.42 -14.45 -5.95
N SER A 56 -12.87 -15.54 -6.49
CA SER A 56 -13.60 -16.82 -6.50
C SER A 56 -13.91 -17.34 -5.10
N GLU A 57 -13.07 -17.02 -4.10
CA GLU A 57 -13.20 -17.52 -2.73
C GLU A 57 -14.12 -16.67 -1.85
N TYR A 58 -14.06 -15.34 -1.96
CA TYR A 58 -14.67 -14.44 -0.96
C TYR A 58 -15.81 -13.56 -1.47
N ALA A 59 -15.93 -13.31 -2.79
CA ALA A 59 -17.01 -12.49 -3.34
C ALA A 59 -17.15 -12.71 -4.85
N PRO A 60 -18.30 -13.21 -5.37
CA PRO A 60 -18.52 -13.20 -6.81
C PRO A 60 -18.32 -11.77 -7.33
N PRO A 61 -17.57 -11.57 -8.43
CA PRO A 61 -17.21 -10.24 -8.88
C PRO A 61 -18.47 -9.40 -9.09
N HIS A 62 -18.53 -8.22 -8.45
CA HIS A 62 -19.69 -7.34 -8.56
C HIS A 62 -20.04 -7.14 -10.05
N PRO A 63 -21.31 -7.29 -10.47
CA PRO A 63 -21.68 -7.30 -11.89
C PRO A 63 -21.42 -5.96 -12.61
N ALA A 64 -21.35 -4.85 -11.87
CA ALA A 64 -20.91 -3.55 -12.41
C ALA A 64 -19.38 -3.42 -12.55
N GLY A 65 -18.61 -4.36 -11.99
CA GLY A 65 -17.15 -4.41 -12.02
C GLY A 65 -16.63 -5.06 -13.30
N ILE A 66 -16.85 -4.41 -14.44
CA ILE A 66 -16.35 -4.90 -15.74
C ILE A 66 -14.81 -4.78 -15.81
N TRP A 67 -14.24 -3.82 -15.07
CA TRP A 67 -12.81 -3.53 -14.99
C TRP A 67 -12.53 -2.43 -13.94
N PRO A 68 -11.42 -2.48 -13.16
CA PRO A 68 -10.45 -3.55 -12.96
C PRO A 68 -10.77 -4.42 -11.73
N LEU A 69 -10.09 -5.57 -11.58
CA LEU A 69 -10.21 -6.48 -10.41
C LEU A 69 -10.02 -5.77 -9.06
N SER A 70 -9.33 -4.63 -9.04
CA SER A 70 -9.17 -3.76 -7.88
C SER A 70 -10.47 -3.17 -7.35
N ALA A 71 -11.57 -3.19 -8.11
CA ALA A 71 -12.87 -2.76 -7.62
C ALA A 71 -13.40 -3.64 -6.47
N ASN A 72 -12.97 -4.90 -6.40
CA ASN A 72 -13.40 -5.86 -5.39
C ASN A 72 -12.24 -6.33 -4.48
N ILE A 73 -11.01 -5.91 -4.76
CA ILE A 73 -9.82 -6.25 -3.99
C ILE A 73 -9.33 -4.99 -3.29
N LEU A 74 -9.46 -4.94 -1.96
CA LEU A 74 -9.05 -3.80 -1.14
C LEU A 74 -7.53 -3.74 -0.91
N ASP A 75 -6.82 -4.86 -1.08
CA ASP A 75 -5.41 -5.01 -0.76
C ASP A 75 -4.53 -5.38 -1.98
N PRO A 76 -4.61 -4.68 -3.14
CA PRO A 76 -3.73 -4.96 -4.27
C PRO A 76 -2.26 -4.61 -3.95
N ILE A 77 -2.07 -3.59 -3.12
CA ILE A 77 -0.80 -3.17 -2.52
C ILE A 77 -1.02 -3.14 -1.01
N ARG A 78 -0.03 -3.57 -0.23
CA ARG A 78 -0.09 -3.57 1.22
C ARG A 78 1.24 -3.11 1.81
N ALA A 79 1.16 -2.42 2.93
CA ALA A 79 2.29 -2.20 3.82
C ALA A 79 1.89 -2.69 5.22
N SER A 80 2.84 -3.24 5.96
CA SER A 80 2.67 -3.59 7.36
C SER A 80 3.49 -2.62 8.20
N ILE A 81 2.89 -2.08 9.24
CA ILE A 81 3.55 -1.20 10.20
C ILE A 81 3.73 -1.98 11.48
N VAL A 82 4.98 -2.18 11.90
CA VAL A 82 5.34 -2.95 13.10
C VAL A 82 5.61 -1.97 14.22
N CYS A 83 4.85 -2.12 15.30
CA CYS A 83 4.93 -1.33 16.52
C CYS A 83 5.30 -2.22 17.70
N GLU A 84 5.93 -1.67 18.73
CA GLU A 84 6.38 -2.40 19.92
C GLU A 84 5.24 -2.74 20.90
N GLY A 85 4.09 -2.07 20.77
CA GLY A 85 2.95 -2.31 21.66
C GLY A 85 1.62 -1.72 21.18
N PRO A 86 0.52 -2.08 21.84
CA PRO A 86 -0.84 -1.70 21.42
C PRO A 86 -1.08 -0.19 21.46
N ALA A 87 -0.48 0.54 22.40
CA ALA A 87 -0.63 2.00 22.48
C ALA A 87 -0.08 2.71 21.22
N GLN A 88 1.06 2.22 20.70
CA GLN A 88 1.64 2.74 19.46
C GLN A 88 0.75 2.42 18.25
N ILE A 89 0.16 1.22 18.18
CA ILE A 89 -0.76 0.84 17.10
C ILE A 89 -1.94 1.80 17.02
N VAL A 90 -2.55 2.13 18.16
CA VAL A 90 -3.68 3.08 18.22
C VAL A 90 -3.23 4.46 17.75
N GLN A 91 -2.08 4.94 18.23
CA GLN A 91 -1.58 6.25 17.83
C GLN A 91 -1.21 6.33 16.34
N VAL A 92 -0.61 5.27 15.77
CA VAL A 92 -0.38 5.15 14.34
C VAL A 92 -1.70 5.21 13.56
N ALA A 93 -2.72 4.48 14.01
CA ALA A 93 -4.04 4.53 13.37
C ALA A 93 -4.64 5.94 13.41
N ASP A 94 -4.50 6.65 14.53
CA ASP A 94 -4.93 8.04 14.67
C ASP A 94 -4.23 8.96 13.67
N TRP A 95 -2.94 8.76 13.39
CA TRP A 95 -2.19 9.52 12.37
C TRP A 95 -2.76 9.33 10.95
N PHE A 96 -3.16 8.10 10.59
CA PHE A 96 -3.78 7.85 9.29
C PHE A 96 -5.21 8.40 9.18
N LEU A 97 -5.95 8.43 10.28
CA LEU A 97 -7.32 8.92 10.32
C LEU A 97 -7.40 10.45 10.42
N ASN A 98 -6.37 11.09 11.00
CA ASN A 98 -6.32 12.53 11.24
C ASN A 98 -4.97 13.12 10.77
N PRO A 99 -4.69 13.12 9.45
CA PRO A 99 -3.38 13.52 8.91
C PRO A 99 -2.99 14.97 9.23
N ASP A 100 -3.97 15.85 9.46
CA ASP A 100 -3.73 17.26 9.78
C ASP A 100 -3.39 17.52 11.26
N ALA A 101 -3.65 16.55 12.16
CA ALA A 101 -3.48 16.73 13.60
C ALA A 101 -2.04 16.52 14.08
N GLU A 102 -1.27 15.66 13.39
CA GLU A 102 0.07 15.23 13.82
C GLU A 102 1.03 15.15 12.62
N ALA A 103 1.09 16.24 11.82
CA ALA A 103 1.88 16.33 10.57
C ALA A 103 3.40 16.07 10.71
N CYS A 104 3.90 15.92 11.94
CA CYS A 104 5.31 15.67 12.28
C CYS A 104 5.51 14.43 13.15
N ALA A 105 4.62 13.43 13.05
CA ALA A 105 4.69 12.25 13.90
C ALA A 105 5.96 11.39 13.71
N CYS A 106 6.53 11.33 12.50
CA CYS A 106 7.72 10.54 12.20
C CYS A 106 8.74 11.36 11.41
N GLY A 107 10.00 11.36 11.84
CA GLY A 107 11.11 12.09 11.22
C GLY A 107 12.12 11.14 10.59
N GLY A 108 12.59 11.45 9.38
CA GLY A 108 13.74 10.78 8.78
C GLY A 108 15.03 11.36 9.33
N GLY A 109 15.90 10.52 9.91
CA GLY A 109 17.25 10.92 10.30
C GLY A 109 18.05 11.39 9.09
N GLY A 110 18.00 12.68 8.79
CA GLY A 110 18.69 13.26 7.64
C GLY A 110 18.30 14.72 7.36
N GLY A 111 18.93 15.65 8.08
CA GLY A 111 19.07 17.05 7.65
C GLY A 111 17.84 17.93 7.87
N GLY A 112 18.02 18.98 8.67
CA GLY A 112 16.97 19.89 9.10
C GLY A 112 16.10 20.47 7.97
N GLY A 113 14.81 20.60 8.29
CA GLY A 113 13.86 21.34 7.48
C GLY A 113 12.43 20.92 7.77
N GLY A 114 11.77 21.65 8.67
CA GLY A 114 10.32 21.77 8.64
C GLY A 114 9.51 20.86 9.56
N CYS A 115 10.11 20.38 10.64
CA CYS A 115 9.56 20.33 12.00
C CYS A 115 10.75 20.72 12.92
#